data_AF-A0A9D8DM64-F1
#
_entry.id   AF-A0A9D8DM64-F1
#
_cell.length_a   1.000
_cell.length_b   1.000
_cell.length_c   1.000
_cell.angle_alpha   90.00
_cell.angle_beta   90.00
_cell.angle_gamma   90.00
#
_symmetry.space_group_name_H-M   'P 1'
#
loop_
_entity.id
_entity.type
_entity.pdbx_description
1 polymer ?
#
loop_
_entity_poly.entity_id
_entity_poly.type
_entity_poly.pdbx_seq_one_letter_code
_entity_poly.pdbx_strand_id
1 'polypeptide(L)'
;MAEGHCSGRTELFFPPPAERPQSRVRREAQARAVCADCPVMLECRSYARINREHGFWGGESEEERTLAGFAPPHPIGSPSRLRTAS
;
A
#
# COMPACT_ATOMS: atom_id res chain seq x y z
N MET A 1 7.30 14.18 -4.19
CA MET A 1 6.35 13.28 -4.91
C MET A 1 6.08 13.64 -6.36
N ALA A 2 6.38 14.85 -6.86
CA ALA A 2 6.07 15.28 -8.23
C ALA A 2 6.70 14.40 -9.35
N GLU A 3 7.79 13.70 -9.05
CA GLU A 3 8.53 12.81 -9.99
C GLU A 3 8.14 11.33 -9.82
N GLY A 4 7.01 11.04 -9.18
CA GLY A 4 6.56 9.67 -8.97
C GLY A 4 6.20 8.96 -10.27
N HIS A 5 6.80 7.79 -10.52
CA HIS A 5 6.47 6.93 -11.68
C HIS A 5 5.04 6.36 -11.62
N CYS A 6 4.34 6.52 -10.49
CA CYS A 6 2.94 6.15 -10.33
C CYS A 6 1.95 7.05 -11.09
N SER A 7 2.40 8.19 -11.63
CA SER A 7 1.55 9.13 -12.35
C SER A 7 0.78 8.44 -13.50
N GLY A 8 -0.54 8.63 -13.54
CA GLY A 8 -1.43 8.03 -14.54
C GLY A 8 -1.73 6.54 -14.37
N ARG A 9 -1.36 5.92 -13.24
CA ARG A 9 -1.53 4.47 -12.97
C ARG A 9 -2.19 4.21 -11.62
N THR A 10 -3.08 5.09 -11.17
CA THR A 10 -3.64 5.08 -9.81
C THR A 10 -4.34 3.76 -9.47
N GLU A 11 -4.92 3.08 -10.46
CA GLU A 11 -5.55 1.76 -10.34
C GLU A 11 -4.59 0.64 -9.90
N LEU A 12 -3.28 0.82 -10.06
CA LEU A 12 -2.28 -0.11 -9.53
C LEU A 12 -2.02 0.13 -8.04
N PHE A 13 -2.11 1.38 -7.61
CA PHE A 13 -1.73 1.79 -6.26
C PHE A 13 -2.92 1.75 -5.28
N PHE A 14 -4.15 1.92 -5.76
CA PHE A 14 -5.33 1.94 -4.91
C PHE A 14 -6.29 0.80 -5.29
N PRO A 15 -6.71 -0.05 -4.33
CA PRO A 15 -7.57 -1.19 -4.62
C PRO A 15 -8.98 -0.73 -5.05
N PRO A 16 -9.61 -1.39 -6.03
CA PRO A 16 -11.02 -1.19 -6.31
C PRO A 16 -11.90 -1.79 -5.19
N PRO A 17 -13.17 -1.35 -5.07
CA PRO A 17 -14.13 -1.96 -4.15
C PRO A 17 -14.26 -3.47 -4.38
N ALA A 18 -14.33 -4.24 -3.28
CA ALA A 18 -14.47 -5.70 -3.31
C ALA A 18 -13.40 -6.43 -4.16
N GLU A 19 -12.16 -5.92 -4.16
CA GLU A 19 -11.04 -6.57 -4.83
C GLU A 19 -10.84 -8.01 -4.35
N ARG A 20 -10.73 -8.95 -5.31
CA ARG A 20 -10.47 -10.36 -5.00
C ARG A 20 -8.99 -10.54 -4.61
N PRO A 21 -8.66 -11.47 -3.67
CA PRO A 21 -7.28 -11.66 -3.23
C PRO A 21 -6.28 -11.94 -4.36
N GLN A 22 -6.65 -12.71 -5.39
CA GLN A 22 -5.75 -12.97 -6.52
C GLN A 22 -5.49 -11.72 -7.37
N SER A 23 -6.49 -10.85 -7.52
CA SER A 23 -6.35 -9.56 -8.20
C SER A 23 -5.45 -8.63 -7.41
N ARG A 24 -5.61 -8.57 -6.08
CA ARG A 24 -4.75 -7.81 -5.17
C ARG A 24 -3.28 -8.19 -5.34
N VAL A 25 -2.95 -9.49 -5.31
CA VAL A 25 -1.57 -9.97 -5.47
C VAL A 25 -0.97 -9.52 -6.81
N ARG A 26 -1.73 -9.63 -7.92
CA ARG A 26 -1.25 -9.20 -9.25
C ARG A 26 -1.05 -7.69 -9.31
N ARG A 27 -2.00 -6.92 -8.80
CA ARG A 27 -1.95 -5.46 -8.76
C ARG A 27 -0.76 -4.98 -7.93
N GLU A 28 -0.57 -5.51 -6.73
CA GLU A 28 0.55 -5.15 -5.85
C GLU A 28 1.91 -5.53 -6.46
N ALA A 29 2.01 -6.67 -7.17
CA ALA A 29 3.23 -7.02 -7.90
C ALA A 29 3.56 -6.02 -9.01
N GLN A 30 2.55 -5.55 -9.75
CA GLN A 30 2.73 -4.51 -10.77
C GLN A 30 3.13 -3.16 -10.15
N ALA A 31 2.47 -2.74 -9.06
CA ALA A 31 2.82 -1.52 -8.33
C ALA A 31 4.26 -1.58 -7.79
N ARG A 32 4.68 -2.73 -7.26
CA ARG A 32 6.06 -2.96 -6.80
C ARG A 32 7.08 -2.77 -7.92
N ALA A 33 6.82 -3.30 -9.11
CA ALA A 33 7.70 -3.14 -10.26
C ALA A 33 7.86 -1.66 -10.66
N VAL A 34 6.78 -0.86 -10.59
CA VAL A 34 6.83 0.59 -10.83
C VAL A 34 7.64 1.31 -9.74
N CYS A 35 7.48 0.92 -8.48
CA CYS A 35 8.22 1.52 -7.38
C CYS A 35 9.73 1.21 -7.39
N ALA A 36 10.15 0.07 -7.95
CA ALA A 36 11.53 -0.41 -7.88
C ALA A 36 12.57 0.55 -8.48
N ASP A 37 12.17 1.36 -9.47
CA ASP A 37 13.02 2.35 -10.14
C ASP A 37 12.52 3.79 -9.92
N CYS A 38 11.63 4.01 -8.95
CA CYS A 38 11.05 5.32 -8.69
C CYS A 38 12.00 6.17 -7.83
N PRO A 39 12.44 7.36 -8.30
CA PRO A 39 13.44 8.18 -7.60
C PRO A 39 12.96 8.67 -6.23
N VAL A 40 11.64 8.77 -6.05
CA VAL A 40 11.01 9.25 -4.80
C VAL A 40 10.52 8.11 -3.90
N MET A 41 10.95 6.85 -4.13
CA MET A 41 10.43 5.68 -3.40
C MET A 41 10.55 5.82 -1.88
N LEU A 42 11.73 6.25 -1.38
CA LEU A 42 11.99 6.34 0.05
C LEU A 42 11.16 7.45 0.72
N GLU A 43 11.09 8.63 0.12
CA GLU A 43 10.23 9.72 0.63
C GLU A 43 8.75 9.31 0.61
N CYS A 44 8.29 8.70 -0.49
CA CYS A 44 6.93 8.20 -0.64
C CYS A 44 6.57 7.18 0.45
N ARG A 45 7.50 6.25 0.77
CA ARG A 45 7.34 5.27 1.85
C ARG A 45 7.20 5.97 3.21
N SER A 46 8.13 6.87 3.53
CA SER A 46 8.12 7.61 4.79
C SER A 46 6.82 8.41 4.96
N TYR A 47 6.38 9.10 3.90
CA TYR A 47 5.14 9.84 3.88
C TYR A 47 3.93 8.93 4.19
N ALA A 48 3.79 7.81 3.49
CA ALA A 48 2.66 6.89 3.69
C ALA A 48 2.64 6.28 5.10
N ARG A 49 3.82 6.00 5.66
CA ARG A 49 3.98 5.49 7.03
C ARG A 49 3.59 6.52 8.10
N ILE A 50 3.96 7.79 7.91
CA ILE A 50 3.63 8.87 8.84
C ILE A 50 2.13 9.18 8.80
N ASN A 51 1.58 9.33 7.59
CA ASN A 51 0.19 9.74 7.39
C ASN A 51 -0.80 8.56 7.42
N ARG A 52 -0.30 7.33 7.54
CA ARG A 52 -1.11 6.10 7.60
C ARG A 52 -2.02 5.95 6.37
N GLU A 53 -1.44 6.23 5.20
CA GLU A 53 -2.16 6.21 3.91
C GLU A 53 -2.67 4.82 3.53
N HIS A 54 -3.77 4.79 2.77
CA HIS A 54 -4.32 3.58 2.17
C HIS A 54 -3.69 3.23 0.83
N GLY A 55 -3.65 1.94 0.48
CA GLY A 55 -3.12 1.43 -0.79
C GLY A 55 -1.62 1.11 -0.79
N PHE A 56 -1.02 1.04 -1.98
CA PHE A 56 0.40 0.71 -2.19
C PHE A 56 1.23 1.98 -2.30
N TRP A 57 2.29 2.09 -1.49
CA TRP A 57 3.12 3.30 -1.42
C TRP A 57 4.58 2.96 -1.22
N GLY A 58 5.48 3.62 -1.95
CA GLY A 58 6.93 3.53 -1.71
C GLY A 58 7.49 2.10 -1.68
N GLY A 59 6.90 1.17 -2.44
CA GLY A 59 7.27 -0.24 -2.46
C GLY A 59 6.64 -1.10 -1.36
N GLU A 60 5.61 -0.61 -0.66
CA GLU A 60 4.92 -1.34 0.41
C GLU A 60 3.41 -1.42 0.20
N SER A 61 2.83 -2.59 0.44
CA SER A 61 1.38 -2.76 0.62
C SER A 61 0.93 -2.28 2.00
N GLU A 62 -0.38 -2.14 2.22
CA GLU A 62 -0.95 -1.82 3.53
C GLU A 62 -0.62 -2.89 4.59
N GLU A 63 -0.57 -4.15 4.18
CA GLU A 63 -0.25 -5.29 5.04
C GLU A 63 1.23 -5.26 5.45
N GLU A 64 2.14 -4.97 4.52
CA GLU A 64 3.56 -4.79 4.83
C GLU A 64 3.78 -3.60 5.75
N ARG A 65 3.10 -2.47 5.50
CA ARG A 65 3.13 -1.33 6.43
C ARG A 65 2.57 -1.69 7.80
N THR A 66 1.52 -2.51 7.87
CA THR A 66 0.95 -2.99 9.13
C THR A 66 1.97 -3.83 9.92
N LEU A 67 2.63 -4.79 9.26
CA LEU A 67 3.68 -5.61 9.86
C LEU A 67 4.88 -4.79 10.33
N ALA A 68 5.16 -3.66 9.67
CA ALA A 68 6.19 -2.70 10.06
C ALA A 68 5.77 -1.71 11.18
N GLY A 69 4.54 -1.81 11.71
CA GLY A 69 4.03 -0.91 12.76
C GLY A 69 3.36 0.37 12.25
N PHE A 70 3.16 0.48 10.94
CA PHE A 70 2.61 1.65 10.23
C PHE A 70 1.22 1.41 9.64
N ALA A 71 0.40 0.56 10.27
CA ALA A 71 -0.95 0.21 9.84
C ALA A 71 -1.84 1.44 9.52
N PRO A 72 -2.55 1.47 8.37
CA PRO A 72 -3.55 2.49 8.06
C PRO A 72 -4.74 2.43 9.03
N PRO A 73 -5.47 3.55 9.24
CA PRO A 73 -6.68 3.55 10.05
C PRO A 73 -7.76 2.76 9.32
N HIS A 74 -8.23 1.67 9.92
CA HIS A 74 -9.23 0.74 9.37
C HIS A 74 -8.72 -0.13 8.19
N PRO A 75 -8.27 -1.37 8.43
CA PRO A 75 -7.74 -2.22 7.37
C PRO A 75 -8.84 -2.68 6.40
N ILE A 76 -8.73 -2.26 5.14
CA ILE A 76 -9.63 -2.69 4.06
C ILE A 76 -9.41 -4.20 3.83
N GLY A 77 -10.43 -5.01 4.09
CA GLY A 77 -10.41 -6.45 3.78
C GLY A 77 -9.86 -7.38 4.87
N SER A 78 -9.63 -6.90 6.10
CA SER A 78 -9.41 -7.81 7.24
C SER A 78 -10.73 -8.18 7.91
N PRO A 79 -11.16 -9.44 7.96
CA PRO A 79 -12.14 -9.85 8.95
C PRO A 79 -11.44 -9.70 10.31
N SER A 80 -11.93 -8.74 11.11
CA SER A 80 -11.53 -8.49 12.50
C SER A 80 -11.12 -9.77 13.23
N ARG A 81 -9.82 -10.04 13.28
CA ARG A 81 -9.20 -11.05 14.16
C ARG A 81 -8.02 -10.48 14.93
N LEU A 82 -7.97 -9.16 15.09
CA LEU A 82 -7.21 -8.55 16.17
C LEU A 82 -8.15 -8.40 17.37
N ARG A 83 -8.51 -9.54 17.97
CA ARG A 83 -8.98 -9.54 19.35
C ARG A 83 -7.79 -9.14 20.21
N THR A 84 -7.91 -7.99 20.85
CA THR A 84 -7.04 -7.54 21.93
C THR A 84 -6.80 -8.69 22.90
N ALA A 85 -5.55 -9.10 23.04
CA ALA A 85 -5.11 -9.86 24.18
C ALA A 85 -4.91 -8.86 25.32
N SER A 86 -5.83 -8.85 26.29
CA SER A 86 -5.65 -8.43 27.69
C SER A 86 -6.85 -8.92 28.49
#